data_AF-A0A1H3Q8C9-F1
#
_entry.id   AF-A0A1H3Q8C9-F1
#
_cell.length_a   1.000
_cell.length_b   1.000
_cell.length_c   1.000
_cell.angle_alpha   90.00
_cell.angle_beta   90.00
_cell.angle_gamma   90.00
#
_symmetry.space_group_name_H-M   'P 1'
#
loop_
_entity.id
_entity.type
_entity.pdbx_description
1 polymer ?
#
loop_
_entity_poly.entity_id
_entity_poly.type
_entity_poly.pdbx_seq_one_letter_code
_entity_poly.pdbx_strand_id
1 'polypeptide(L)'
;MDEPAIGTRGDAAAPLRLSGTVQRLQRTVELLNPGGRHGGRVEFAVYRFDLDRRRLALYVPLAPAGPATPPLAEGDRVELLAQRYRDNARGDAQRAEGGAVVALRNLEDGAAYACHSAFRWLAMDIAPVGYTPRMLRASLWWTLALSLLACAAIPGFGFAIGASTPWQRTLADVAALVGLIDAAIWLPVAVLQLRWRLGRPTRRQRYTEQAYVALGFGSPLDPAPGLIEL
;
A
#
# COMPACT_ATOMS: atom_id res chain seq x y z
N MET A 1 50.23 -5.33 -0.08
CA MET A 1 49.50 -4.20 0.54
C MET A 1 48.15 -4.27 -0.12
N ASP A 2 47.31 -5.12 0.43
CA ASP A 2 46.19 -5.70 -0.30
C ASP A 2 44.94 -4.93 0.08
N GLU A 3 44.36 -4.24 -0.89
CA GLU A 3 43.04 -3.63 -0.77
C GLU A 3 42.01 -4.69 -0.41
N PRO A 4 41.17 -4.48 0.63
CA PRO A 4 40.06 -5.37 0.87
C PRO A 4 39.00 -5.18 -0.21
N ALA A 5 38.61 -6.29 -0.82
CA ALA A 5 37.57 -6.39 -1.82
C ALA A 5 36.26 -5.72 -1.35
N ILE A 6 35.73 -4.89 -2.25
CA ILE A 6 34.43 -4.24 -2.18
C ILE A 6 33.36 -5.28 -1.84
N GLY A 7 32.80 -5.13 -0.64
CA GLY A 7 31.72 -5.96 -0.11
C GLY A 7 30.56 -6.10 -1.09
N THR A 8 30.04 -7.31 -1.14
CA THR A 8 28.90 -7.75 -1.93
C THR A 8 27.72 -6.78 -1.83
N ARG A 9 27.26 -6.39 -3.03
CA ARG A 9 26.24 -5.38 -3.27
C ARG A 9 24.85 -5.92 -2.90
N GLY A 10 24.47 -5.72 -1.63
CA GLY A 10 23.09 -5.46 -1.20
C GLY A 10 22.02 -6.50 -1.55
N ASP A 11 22.14 -7.70 -0.98
CA ASP A 11 20.95 -8.49 -0.67
C ASP A 11 20.11 -7.65 0.30
N ALA A 12 18.95 -7.19 -0.17
CA ALA A 12 18.01 -6.58 0.74
C ALA A 12 17.63 -7.62 1.80
N ALA A 13 17.75 -7.23 3.07
CA ALA A 13 17.48 -8.10 4.20
C ALA A 13 16.15 -8.84 3.98
N ALA A 14 16.24 -10.17 3.80
CA ALA A 14 15.09 -11.02 3.56
C ALA A 14 14.03 -10.80 4.65
N PRO A 15 12.73 -10.86 4.31
CA PRO A 15 11.67 -10.69 5.30
C PRO A 15 11.80 -11.74 6.40
N LEU A 16 11.66 -11.30 7.64
CA LEU A 16 11.70 -12.19 8.80
C LEU A 16 10.34 -12.84 8.98
N ARG A 17 10.26 -14.14 8.71
CA ARG A 17 9.12 -14.96 9.09
C ARG A 17 9.19 -15.27 10.58
N LEU A 18 8.13 -14.94 11.29
CA LEU A 18 8.00 -15.14 12.73
C LEU A 18 6.63 -15.74 13.03
N SER A 19 6.55 -16.56 14.06
CA SER A 19 5.31 -17.14 14.54
C SER A 19 5.34 -17.20 16.06
N GLY A 20 4.24 -16.85 16.71
CA GLY A 20 4.19 -16.88 18.17
C GLY A 20 2.93 -16.22 18.71
N THR A 21 2.96 -15.91 20.00
CA THR A 21 1.87 -15.24 20.70
C THR A 21 2.15 -13.76 20.87
N VAL A 22 1.19 -12.93 20.54
CA VAL A 22 1.24 -11.47 20.71
C VAL A 22 1.25 -11.13 22.20
N GLN A 23 2.28 -10.38 22.63
CA GLN A 23 2.41 -9.91 24.02
C GLN A 23 2.57 -8.39 24.07
N ARG A 24 2.14 -7.75 25.16
CA ARG A 24 2.33 -6.32 25.42
C ARG A 24 1.84 -5.44 24.27
N LEU A 25 0.66 -5.77 23.77
CA LEU A 25 0.05 -5.05 22.66
C LEU A 25 -0.29 -3.62 23.08
N GLN A 26 0.20 -2.65 22.32
CA GLN A 26 -0.07 -1.24 22.49
C GLN A 26 -0.61 -0.68 21.19
N ARG A 27 -1.82 -0.10 21.23
CA ARG A 27 -2.42 0.58 20.09
C ARG A 27 -2.29 2.08 20.26
N THR A 28 -1.67 2.73 19.29
CA THR A 28 -1.55 4.19 19.21
C THR A 28 -2.04 4.68 17.87
N VAL A 29 -2.52 5.92 17.79
CA VAL A 29 -2.82 6.57 16.50
C VAL A 29 -1.66 7.51 16.18
N GLU A 30 -1.08 7.34 15.00
CA GLU A 30 0.03 8.16 14.52
C GLU A 30 -0.33 8.85 13.21
N LEU A 31 0.03 10.13 13.13
CA LEU A 31 -0.04 10.89 11.90
C LEU A 31 1.29 10.76 11.17
N LEU A 32 1.29 10.03 10.05
CA LEU A 32 2.41 10.02 9.13
C LEU A 32 2.28 11.23 8.20
N ASN A 33 3.18 12.21 8.38
CA ASN A 33 3.32 13.37 7.48
C ASN A 33 4.27 13.00 6.32
N PRO A 34 3.76 12.85 5.10
CA PRO A 34 4.58 12.45 3.97
C PRO A 34 5.10 13.70 3.25
N GLY A 35 6.27 14.17 3.66
CA GLY A 35 6.89 15.38 3.09
C GLY A 35 6.32 16.67 3.70
N GLY A 36 7.20 17.57 4.14
CA GLY A 36 6.85 18.74 4.94
C GLY A 36 5.73 19.64 4.37
N ARG A 37 5.09 20.38 5.30
CA ARG A 37 4.07 21.45 5.20
C ARG A 37 2.85 21.29 4.26
N HIS A 38 2.88 20.51 3.17
CA HIS A 38 1.80 20.45 2.17
C HIS A 38 1.37 19.03 1.75
N GLY A 39 1.94 17.97 2.34
CA GLY A 39 1.49 16.60 2.12
C GLY A 39 0.22 16.28 2.92
N GLY A 40 -0.75 15.58 2.29
CA GLY A 40 -1.94 15.10 2.99
C GLY A 40 -1.58 14.21 4.18
N ARG A 41 -2.17 14.50 5.35
CA ARG A 41 -1.98 13.71 6.58
C ARG A 41 -2.70 12.39 6.43
N VAL A 42 -1.99 11.29 6.67
CA VAL A 42 -2.62 9.96 6.76
C VAL A 42 -2.47 9.47 8.19
N GLU A 43 -3.61 9.18 8.80
CA GLU A 43 -3.68 8.62 10.16
C GLU A 43 -3.59 7.10 10.09
N PHE A 44 -2.72 6.53 10.93
CA PHE A 44 -2.54 5.09 11.05
C PHE A 44 -2.78 4.66 12.49
N ALA A 45 -3.51 3.55 12.66
CA ALA A 45 -3.54 2.82 13.91
C ALA A 45 -2.31 1.92 13.91
N VAL A 46 -1.38 2.21 14.81
CA VAL A 46 -0.11 1.49 14.96
C VAL A 46 -0.26 0.55 16.15
N TYR A 47 -0.17 -0.75 15.86
CA TYR A 47 -0.20 -1.83 16.84
C TYR A 47 1.24 -2.26 17.11
N ARG A 48 1.77 -1.91 18.29
CA ARG A 48 3.10 -2.29 18.74
C ARG A 48 3.00 -3.46 19.69
N PHE A 49 3.77 -4.51 19.46
CA PHE A 49 3.71 -5.72 20.28
C PHE A 49 5.04 -6.46 20.30
N ASP A 50 5.21 -7.31 21.31
CA ASP A 50 6.33 -8.23 21.40
C ASP A 50 5.92 -9.59 20.85
N LEU A 51 6.79 -10.16 20.00
CA LEU A 51 6.69 -11.53 19.47
C LEU A 51 8.08 -12.16 19.55
N ASP A 52 8.25 -13.25 20.31
CA ASP A 52 9.54 -13.91 20.55
C ASP A 52 10.67 -12.93 20.92
N ARG A 53 10.42 -12.06 21.92
CA ARG A 53 11.33 -11.01 22.41
C ARG A 53 11.70 -9.94 21.36
N ARG A 54 10.97 -9.86 20.25
CA ARG A 54 11.14 -8.81 19.24
C ARG A 54 9.94 -7.89 19.26
N ARG A 55 10.19 -6.59 19.39
CA ARG A 55 9.15 -5.57 19.30
C ARG A 55 8.85 -5.27 17.83
N LEU A 56 7.61 -5.41 17.41
CA LEU A 56 7.17 -5.21 16.03
C LEU A 56 6.06 -4.16 15.97
N ALA A 57 5.89 -3.55 14.80
CA ALA A 57 4.81 -2.59 14.53
C ALA A 57 3.97 -3.02 13.32
N LEU A 58 2.66 -3.13 13.52
CA LEU A 58 1.67 -3.28 12.46
C LEU A 58 0.99 -1.93 12.22
N TYR A 59 1.02 -1.46 10.97
CA TYR A 59 0.39 -0.21 10.55
C TYR A 59 -0.91 -0.48 9.81
N VAL A 60 -2.01 0.06 10.32
CA VAL A 60 -3.34 -0.09 9.75
C VAL A 60 -3.87 1.29 9.40
N PRO A 61 -4.21 1.59 8.14
CA PRO A 61 -4.77 2.91 7.81
C PRO A 61 -6.12 3.09 8.53
N LEU A 62 -6.34 4.27 9.13
CA LEU A 62 -7.68 4.64 9.58
C LEU A 62 -8.51 5.04 8.35
N ALA A 63 -9.25 4.09 7.79
CA ALA A 63 -10.36 4.42 6.92
C ALA A 63 -11.59 4.82 7.79
N PRO A 64 -12.51 5.64 7.28
CA PRO A 64 -13.80 5.92 7.95
C PRO A 64 -14.59 4.65 8.26
N ALA A 65 -14.37 3.60 7.47
CA ALA A 65 -14.90 2.25 7.66
C ALA A 65 -13.77 1.26 7.98
N GLY A 66 -12.82 1.64 8.85
CA GLY A 66 -11.72 0.78 9.30
C GLY A 66 -12.19 -0.64 9.68
N PRO A 67 -11.28 -1.63 9.77
CA PRO A 67 -11.69 -3.01 9.97
C PRO A 67 -12.65 -3.11 11.17
N ALA A 68 -13.80 -3.75 10.95
CA ALA A 68 -14.89 -3.83 11.93
C ALA A 68 -14.44 -4.44 13.27
N THR A 69 -13.33 -5.17 13.23
CA THR A 69 -12.67 -5.80 14.37
C THR A 69 -11.18 -5.43 14.33
N PRO A 70 -10.54 -5.11 15.47
CA PRO A 70 -9.09 -4.90 15.51
C PRO A 70 -8.37 -6.16 14.99
N PRO A 71 -7.34 -6.01 14.13
CA PRO A 71 -6.66 -7.15 13.50
C PRO A 71 -5.82 -7.98 14.46
N LEU A 72 -5.59 -7.47 15.67
CA LEU A 72 -4.76 -8.09 16.70
C LEU A 72 -5.33 -7.80 18.09
N ALA A 73 -5.34 -8.82 18.93
CA ALA A 73 -5.51 -8.75 20.38
C ALA A 73 -4.30 -9.35 21.10
N GLU A 74 -4.14 -9.00 22.39
CA GLU A 74 -3.11 -9.61 23.22
C GLU A 74 -3.46 -11.08 23.49
N GLY A 75 -2.49 -11.97 23.35
CA GLY A 75 -2.70 -13.42 23.45
C GLY A 75 -2.97 -14.12 22.12
N ASP A 76 -3.20 -13.38 21.03
CA ASP A 76 -3.41 -13.98 19.71
C ASP A 76 -2.19 -14.74 19.24
N ARG A 77 -2.39 -15.95 18.72
CA ARG A 77 -1.36 -16.68 17.96
C ARG A 77 -1.34 -16.17 16.54
N VAL A 78 -0.17 -15.74 16.08
CA VAL A 78 0.01 -15.15 14.76
C VAL A 78 1.18 -15.76 14.03
N GLU A 79 1.09 -15.75 12.70
CA GLU A 79 2.19 -15.99 11.80
C GLU A 79 2.38 -14.74 10.92
N LEU A 80 3.58 -14.18 10.88
CA LEU A 80 3.81 -12.92 10.20
C LEU A 80 5.14 -12.87 9.46
N LEU A 81 5.22 -11.92 8.53
CA LEU A 81 6.43 -11.47 7.88
C LEU A 81 6.70 -10.03 8.30
N ALA A 82 7.90 -9.75 8.77
CA ALA A 82 8.34 -8.40 9.14
C ALA A 82 9.54 -7.97 8.31
N GLN A 83 9.55 -6.71 7.88
CA GLN A 83 10.70 -6.06 7.27
C GLN A 83 11.44 -5.24 8.32
N ARG A 84 12.76 -5.42 8.43
CA ARG A 84 13.57 -4.58 9.31
C ARG A 84 13.61 -3.14 8.80
N TYR A 85 13.54 -2.19 9.72
CA TYR A 85 13.92 -0.82 9.42
C TYR A 85 15.39 -0.74 9.05
N ARG A 86 15.75 0.23 8.21
CA ARG A 86 17.15 0.51 7.90
C ARG A 86 17.80 1.16 9.13
N ASP A 87 19.01 0.74 9.50
CA ASP A 87 19.72 1.09 10.74
C ASP A 87 19.90 2.61 11.02
N ASN A 88 19.48 3.52 10.12
CA ASN A 88 19.65 4.98 10.24
C ASN A 88 18.38 5.81 9.98
N ALA A 89 17.18 5.22 9.92
CA ALA A 89 15.96 5.97 9.64
C ALA A 89 15.35 6.60 10.92
N ARG A 90 15.82 7.82 11.25
CA ARG A 90 15.39 8.75 12.32
C ARG A 90 16.05 8.52 13.69
N GLY A 91 17.08 9.32 13.95
CA GLY A 91 17.75 9.46 15.24
C GLY A 91 16.92 10.17 16.30
N ASP A 92 15.73 9.68 16.59
CA ASP A 92 14.97 10.07 17.78
C ASP A 92 14.48 8.83 18.52
N ALA A 93 14.49 8.94 19.84
CA ALA A 93 14.39 7.89 20.84
C ALA A 93 13.03 7.14 20.94
N GLN A 94 12.39 6.84 19.81
CA GLN A 94 11.26 5.91 19.64
C GLN A 94 11.71 4.47 19.31
N ARG A 95 12.91 4.12 19.80
CA ARG A 95 13.34 2.85 20.42
C ARG A 95 12.92 1.51 19.77
N ALA A 96 13.92 0.80 19.25
CA ALA A 96 14.08 -0.66 19.34
C ALA A 96 12.97 -1.53 18.74
N GLU A 97 12.30 -1.06 17.68
CA GLU A 97 11.46 -1.93 16.87
C GLU A 97 12.35 -2.83 15.98
N GLY A 98 12.13 -4.14 16.07
CA GLY A 98 12.77 -5.15 15.25
C GLY A 98 12.28 -5.18 13.79
N GLY A 99 11.21 -4.45 13.46
CA GLY A 99 10.70 -4.30 12.10
C GLY A 99 9.21 -3.94 12.02
N ALA A 100 8.80 -3.55 10.81
CA ALA A 100 7.40 -3.32 10.44
C ALA A 100 6.80 -4.59 9.83
N VAL A 101 5.58 -4.93 10.25
CA VAL A 101 4.84 -6.09 9.74
C VAL A 101 4.40 -5.83 8.30
N VAL A 102 4.81 -6.72 7.41
CA VAL A 102 4.50 -6.70 5.97
C VAL A 102 3.23 -7.49 5.68
N ALA A 103 3.07 -8.62 6.37
CA ALA A 103 1.93 -9.49 6.19
C ALA A 103 1.75 -10.32 7.46
N LEU A 104 0.51 -10.63 7.81
CA LEU A 104 0.14 -11.28 9.05
C LEU A 104 -1.05 -12.22 8.84
N ARG A 105 -0.98 -13.40 9.40
CA ARG A 105 -2.11 -14.32 9.55
C ARG A 105 -2.37 -14.50 11.03
N ASN A 106 -3.54 -14.07 11.47
CA ASN A 106 -4.01 -14.35 12.82
C ASN A 106 -4.61 -15.76 12.82
N LEU A 107 -4.11 -16.62 13.69
CA LEU A 107 -4.45 -18.04 13.75
C LEU A 107 -5.66 -18.29 14.67
N GLU A 108 -6.06 -17.31 15.49
CA GLU A 108 -7.24 -17.43 16.34
C GLU A 108 -8.53 -17.22 15.57
N ASP A 109 -8.58 -16.21 14.71
CA ASP A 109 -9.74 -15.85 13.89
C ASP A 109 -9.61 -16.32 12.42
N GLY A 110 -8.43 -16.82 12.04
CA GLY A 110 -8.12 -17.24 10.67
C GLY A 110 -7.97 -16.09 9.69
N ALA A 111 -7.93 -14.84 10.16
CA ALA A 111 -7.87 -13.67 9.31
C ALA A 111 -6.45 -13.47 8.74
N ALA A 112 -6.38 -13.10 7.47
CA ALA A 112 -5.13 -12.82 6.77
C ALA A 112 -5.08 -11.36 6.35
N TYR A 113 -3.97 -10.70 6.64
CA TYR A 113 -3.72 -9.29 6.39
C TYR A 113 -2.43 -9.10 5.60
N ALA A 114 -2.49 -8.32 4.53
CA ALA A 114 -1.31 -7.88 3.79
C ALA A 114 -1.19 -6.35 3.89
N CYS A 115 -0.07 -5.86 4.41
CA CYS A 115 0.15 -4.44 4.65
C CYS A 115 0.91 -3.82 3.46
N HIS A 116 0.26 -2.89 2.78
CA HIS A 116 0.78 -2.19 1.61
C HIS A 116 0.83 -0.69 1.85
N SER A 117 -0.25 -0.11 2.38
CA SER A 117 -0.46 1.34 2.38
C SER A 117 0.57 2.11 3.21
N ALA A 118 0.95 1.58 4.37
CA ALA A 118 1.92 2.21 5.27
C ALA A 118 3.31 2.32 4.63
N PHE A 119 3.67 1.36 3.78
CA PHE A 119 4.99 1.31 3.15
C PHE A 119 5.17 2.30 1.98
N ARG A 120 4.12 3.05 1.64
CA ARG A 120 4.27 4.26 0.83
C ARG A 120 5.07 5.34 1.56
N TRP A 121 5.02 5.33 2.89
CA TRP A 121 5.43 6.44 3.73
C TRP A 121 6.59 6.12 4.67
N LEU A 122 6.85 4.83 4.90
CA LEU A 122 7.97 4.37 5.71
C LEU A 122 9.25 4.31 4.87
N ALA A 123 10.33 4.88 5.41
CA ALA A 123 11.66 4.81 4.81
C ALA A 123 12.27 3.43 5.07
N MET A 124 12.06 2.49 4.15
CA MET A 124 12.64 1.13 4.21
C MET A 124 13.54 0.85 3.01
N ASP A 125 14.48 -0.08 3.17
CA ASP A 125 15.47 -0.41 2.13
C ASP A 125 14.83 -1.10 0.91
N ILE A 126 13.88 -2.01 1.17
CA ILE A 126 12.86 -2.47 0.22
C ILE A 126 11.52 -2.50 0.97
N ALA A 127 10.46 -2.10 0.27
CA ALA A 127 9.09 -2.09 0.75
C ALA A 127 8.18 -2.86 -0.23
N PRO A 128 7.07 -3.46 0.27
CA PRO A 128 5.94 -3.87 -0.57
C PRO A 128 5.48 -2.74 -1.49
N VAL A 129 4.78 -3.10 -2.56
CA VAL A 129 4.05 -2.10 -3.37
C VAL A 129 3.05 -1.38 -2.49
N GLY A 130 3.03 -0.04 -2.56
CA GLY A 130 2.12 0.79 -1.76
C GLY A 130 0.66 0.72 -2.21
N TYR A 131 0.43 0.26 -3.44
CA TYR A 131 -0.89 -0.01 -4.00
C TYR A 131 -0.87 -1.38 -4.69
N THR A 132 -1.81 -2.23 -4.32
CA THR A 132 -2.01 -3.52 -4.99
C THR A 132 -2.70 -3.31 -6.35
N PRO A 133 -2.57 -4.24 -7.30
CA PRO A 133 -3.34 -4.24 -8.54
C PRO A 133 -4.85 -4.09 -8.31
N ARG A 134 -5.39 -4.68 -7.23
CA ARG A 134 -6.79 -4.58 -6.84
C ARG A 134 -7.18 -3.15 -6.44
N MET A 135 -6.38 -2.51 -5.58
CA MET A 135 -6.59 -1.11 -5.19
C MET A 135 -6.52 -0.18 -6.39
N LEU A 136 -5.54 -0.36 -7.28
CA LEU A 136 -5.40 0.44 -8.49
C LEU A 136 -6.59 0.29 -9.43
N ARG A 137 -7.13 -0.93 -9.57
CA ARG A 137 -8.32 -1.18 -10.39
C ARG A 137 -9.55 -0.46 -9.83
N ALA A 138 -9.75 -0.47 -8.52
CA ALA A 138 -10.85 0.25 -7.88
C ALA A 138 -10.71 1.78 -8.08
N SER A 139 -9.51 2.33 -7.91
CA SER A 139 -9.24 3.74 -8.17
C SER A 139 -9.46 4.11 -9.64
N LEU A 140 -9.04 3.27 -10.60
CA LEU A 140 -9.28 3.48 -12.02
C LEU A 140 -10.77 3.60 -12.33
N TRP A 141 -11.59 2.68 -11.81
CA TRP A 141 -13.04 2.73 -12.04
C TRP A 141 -13.68 3.98 -11.45
N TRP A 142 -13.27 4.41 -10.26
CA TRP A 142 -13.74 5.65 -9.67
C TRP A 142 -13.36 6.88 -10.50
N THR A 143 -12.10 6.97 -10.93
CA THR A 143 -11.65 8.09 -11.76
C THR A 143 -12.39 8.11 -13.09
N LEU A 144 -12.50 6.98 -13.78
CA LEU A 144 -13.25 6.89 -15.04
C LEU A 144 -14.73 7.25 -14.86
N ALA A 145 -15.38 6.78 -13.79
CA ALA A 145 -16.78 7.11 -13.51
C ALA A 145 -16.97 8.61 -13.26
N LEU A 146 -16.05 9.24 -12.51
CA LEU A 146 -16.08 10.69 -12.28
C LEU A 146 -15.81 11.48 -13.56
N SER A 147 -14.83 11.07 -14.37
CA SER A 147 -14.55 11.67 -15.68
C SER A 147 -15.74 11.58 -16.61
N LEU A 148 -16.40 10.41 -16.67
CA LEU A 148 -17.63 10.21 -17.45
C LEU A 148 -18.78 11.06 -16.93
N LEU A 149 -18.98 11.14 -15.62
CA LEU A 149 -20.01 11.97 -15.01
C LEU A 149 -19.76 13.46 -15.31
N ALA A 150 -18.53 13.92 -15.19
CA ALA A 150 -18.14 15.28 -15.56
C ALA A 150 -18.42 15.54 -17.05
N CYS A 151 -18.02 14.61 -17.94
CA CYS A 151 -18.29 14.73 -19.37
C CYS A 151 -19.80 14.71 -19.70
N ALA A 152 -20.62 13.98 -18.95
CA ALA A 152 -22.07 13.88 -19.16
C ALA A 152 -22.87 15.05 -18.55
N ALA A 153 -22.40 15.64 -17.44
CA ALA A 153 -23.03 16.80 -16.81
C ALA A 153 -23.01 18.04 -17.74
N ILE A 154 -21.96 18.15 -18.55
CA ILE A 154 -21.72 19.26 -19.46
C ILE A 154 -22.81 19.39 -20.56
N PRO A 155 -23.13 18.36 -21.38
CA PRO A 155 -24.22 18.43 -22.35
C PRO A 155 -25.60 18.46 -21.68
N GLY A 156 -25.78 17.82 -20.52
CA GLY A 156 -27.03 17.89 -19.75
C GLY A 156 -27.37 19.31 -19.30
N PHE A 157 -26.35 20.06 -18.86
CA PHE A 157 -26.47 21.50 -18.59
C PHE A 157 -26.82 22.28 -19.86
N GLY A 158 -26.11 22.05 -20.97
CA GLY A 158 -26.40 22.71 -22.26
C GLY A 158 -27.81 22.45 -22.82
N PHE A 159 -28.37 21.26 -22.60
CA PHE A 159 -29.75 20.92 -22.99
C PHE A 159 -30.79 21.61 -22.11
N ALA A 160 -30.52 21.78 -20.82
CA ALA A 160 -31.42 22.40 -19.85
C ALA A 160 -31.58 23.92 -20.05
N ILE A 161 -30.60 24.60 -20.66
CA ILE A 161 -30.58 26.08 -20.76
C ILE A 161 -30.98 26.58 -22.17
N GLY A 162 -31.31 25.65 -23.08
CA GLY A 162 -31.69 25.97 -24.46
C GLY A 162 -30.47 26.13 -25.37
N ALA A 163 -30.34 25.22 -26.33
CA ALA A 163 -29.17 25.10 -27.18
C ALA A 163 -29.23 26.04 -28.40
N SER A 164 -28.36 27.05 -28.43
CA SER A 164 -28.03 27.77 -29.66
C SER A 164 -26.68 28.49 -29.56
N THR A 165 -25.55 27.79 -29.38
CA THR A 165 -24.24 28.49 -29.39
C THR A 165 -22.98 27.60 -29.56
N PRO A 166 -21.80 28.21 -29.87
CA PRO A 166 -20.49 27.57 -30.19
C PRO A 166 -19.85 26.65 -29.14
N TRP A 167 -20.51 26.42 -28.01
CA TRP A 167 -19.97 25.73 -26.85
C TRP A 167 -19.67 24.25 -27.11
N GLN A 168 -20.31 23.61 -28.10
CA GLN A 168 -20.08 22.21 -28.44
C GLN A 168 -18.61 21.88 -28.76
N ARG A 169 -17.89 22.78 -29.44
CA ARG A 169 -16.46 22.60 -29.70
C ARG A 169 -15.65 22.71 -28.40
N THR A 170 -15.97 23.68 -27.56
CA THR A 170 -15.37 23.82 -26.22
C THR A 170 -15.61 22.59 -25.35
N LEU A 171 -16.77 21.92 -25.45
CA LEU A 171 -17.03 20.68 -24.71
C LEU A 171 -16.17 19.52 -25.19
N ALA A 172 -16.00 19.39 -26.50
CA ALA A 172 -15.13 18.38 -27.08
C ALA A 172 -13.69 18.58 -26.63
N ASP A 173 -13.22 19.83 -26.58
CA ASP A 173 -11.88 20.20 -26.10
C ASP A 173 -11.70 19.86 -24.61
N VAL A 174 -12.70 20.14 -23.77
CA VAL A 174 -12.68 19.80 -22.33
C VAL A 174 -12.68 18.28 -22.11
N ALA A 175 -13.52 17.53 -22.83
CA ALA A 175 -13.54 16.08 -22.74
C ALA A 175 -12.21 15.46 -23.20
N ALA A 176 -11.62 16.00 -24.28
CA ALA A 176 -10.30 15.58 -24.76
C ALA A 176 -9.21 15.87 -23.72
N LEU A 177 -9.25 17.03 -23.06
CA LEU A 177 -8.31 17.37 -21.98
C LEU A 177 -8.44 16.42 -20.79
N VAL A 178 -9.66 16.11 -20.34
CA VAL A 178 -9.91 15.14 -19.26
C VAL A 178 -9.36 13.76 -19.65
N GLY A 179 -9.64 13.29 -20.87
CA GLY A 179 -9.12 12.03 -21.38
C GLY A 179 -7.59 12.01 -21.46
N LEU A 180 -6.96 13.13 -21.82
CA LEU A 180 -5.50 13.26 -21.86
C LEU A 180 -4.88 13.22 -20.46
N ILE A 181 -5.52 13.86 -19.46
CA ILE A 181 -5.10 13.78 -18.06
C ILE A 181 -5.21 12.34 -17.54
N ASP A 182 -6.34 11.68 -17.79
CA ASP A 182 -6.55 10.29 -17.40
C ASP A 182 -5.50 9.37 -18.06
N ALA A 183 -5.22 9.55 -19.35
CA ALA A 183 -4.19 8.80 -20.05
C ALA A 183 -2.80 9.04 -19.45
N ALA A 184 -2.44 10.29 -19.15
CA ALA A 184 -1.14 10.63 -18.54
C ALA A 184 -0.94 9.97 -17.17
N ILE A 185 -2.02 9.81 -16.39
CA ILE A 185 -1.99 9.18 -15.06
C ILE A 185 -1.98 7.65 -15.18
N TRP A 186 -2.90 7.09 -15.98
CA TRP A 186 -3.19 5.65 -15.96
C TRP A 186 -2.36 4.83 -16.93
N LEU A 187 -1.88 5.41 -18.03
CA LEU A 187 -1.08 4.68 -19.02
C LEU A 187 0.24 4.16 -18.42
N PRO A 188 1.03 4.93 -17.65
CA PRO A 188 2.21 4.40 -16.97
C PRO A 188 1.87 3.27 -15.98
N VAL A 189 0.75 3.39 -15.25
CA VAL A 189 0.30 2.36 -14.31
C VAL A 189 -0.08 1.08 -15.05
N ALA A 190 -0.83 1.18 -16.15
CA ALA A 190 -1.23 0.06 -16.98
C ALA A 190 -0.01 -0.64 -17.59
N VAL A 191 0.98 0.13 -18.07
CA VAL A 191 2.24 -0.43 -18.59
C VAL A 191 3.01 -1.19 -17.51
N LEU A 192 3.10 -0.65 -16.29
CA LEU A 192 3.74 -1.33 -15.16
C LEU A 192 3.01 -2.64 -14.77
N GLN A 193 1.68 -2.62 -14.77
CA GLN A 193 0.85 -3.80 -14.49
C GLN A 193 1.00 -4.86 -15.59
N LEU A 194 1.03 -4.45 -16.86
CA LEU A 194 1.23 -5.35 -17.98
C LEU A 194 2.63 -5.99 -17.92
N ARG A 195 3.67 -5.19 -17.69
CA ARG A 195 5.04 -5.70 -17.51
C ARG A 195 5.13 -6.72 -16.39
N TRP A 196 4.43 -6.48 -15.28
CA TRP A 196 4.37 -7.40 -14.16
C TRP A 196 3.72 -8.73 -14.59
N ARG A 197 2.54 -8.69 -15.22
CA ARG A 197 1.85 -9.88 -15.74
C ARG A 197 2.66 -10.65 -16.78
N LEU A 198 3.50 -9.97 -17.55
CA LEU A 198 4.41 -10.55 -18.53
C LEU A 198 5.71 -11.11 -17.90
N GLY A 199 5.78 -11.26 -16.57
CA GLY A 199 6.93 -11.85 -15.88
C GLY A 199 8.14 -10.93 -15.77
N ARG A 200 7.95 -9.61 -15.92
CA ARG A 200 9.00 -8.59 -15.73
C ARG A 200 8.71 -7.69 -14.52
N PRO A 201 8.55 -8.25 -13.31
CA PRO A 201 8.29 -7.46 -12.10
C PRO A 201 9.49 -6.61 -11.71
N THR A 202 9.20 -5.40 -11.21
CA THR A 202 10.15 -4.52 -10.53
C THR A 202 10.60 -5.12 -9.20
N ARG A 203 11.66 -4.57 -8.60
CA ARG A 203 12.21 -5.04 -7.31
C ARG A 203 11.15 -5.08 -6.19
N ARG A 204 10.28 -4.06 -6.10
CA ARG A 204 9.20 -3.99 -5.12
C ARG A 204 8.07 -4.99 -5.39
N GLN A 205 7.75 -5.23 -6.67
CA GLN A 205 6.76 -6.23 -7.06
C GLN A 205 7.24 -7.64 -6.71
N ARG A 206 8.49 -7.98 -7.01
CA ARG A 206 9.10 -9.27 -6.63
C ARG A 206 9.08 -9.49 -5.12
N TYR A 207 9.46 -8.48 -4.36
CA TYR A 207 9.43 -8.55 -2.90
C TYR A 207 8.00 -8.81 -2.38
N THR A 208 7.00 -8.18 -2.98
CA THR A 208 5.59 -8.37 -2.62
C THR A 208 5.13 -9.80 -2.95
N GLU A 209 5.48 -10.31 -4.13
CA GLU A 209 5.19 -11.70 -4.52
C GLU A 209 5.82 -12.70 -3.54
N GLN A 210 7.07 -12.49 -3.16
CA GLN A 210 7.76 -13.32 -2.17
C GLN A 210 7.04 -13.32 -0.82
N ALA A 211 6.56 -12.15 -0.37
CA ALA A 211 5.82 -12.05 0.88
C ALA A 211 4.47 -12.81 0.83
N TYR A 212 3.74 -12.67 -0.28
CA TYR A 212 2.47 -13.39 -0.47
C TYR A 212 2.68 -14.90 -0.52
N VAL A 213 3.68 -15.37 -1.27
CA VAL A 213 4.00 -16.80 -1.37
C VAL A 213 4.44 -17.37 -0.02
N ALA A 214 5.26 -16.63 0.74
CA ALA A 214 5.79 -17.11 2.01
C ALA A 214 4.72 -17.36 3.10
N LEU A 215 3.58 -16.64 3.05
CA LEU A 215 2.43 -16.87 3.94
C LEU A 215 1.28 -17.64 3.28
N GLY A 216 1.44 -18.06 2.02
CA GLY A 216 0.41 -18.80 1.29
C GLY A 216 -0.80 -17.96 0.88
N PHE A 217 -0.62 -16.65 0.68
CA PHE A 217 -1.68 -15.71 0.27
C PHE A 217 -1.92 -15.69 -1.25
N GLY A 218 -1.33 -16.63 -2.00
CA GLY A 218 -1.42 -16.67 -3.46
C GLY A 218 -0.49 -15.64 -4.11
N SER A 219 -1.03 -14.80 -4.99
CA SER A 219 -0.29 -13.76 -5.70
C SER A 219 -0.90 -12.38 -5.43
N PRO A 220 -0.12 -11.29 -5.41
CA PRO A 220 -0.69 -9.94 -5.39
C PRO A 220 -1.60 -9.63 -6.60
N LEU A 221 -1.45 -10.36 -7.71
CA LEU A 221 -2.31 -10.25 -8.89
C LEU A 221 -3.61 -11.07 -8.76
N ASP A 222 -3.59 -12.09 -7.90
CA ASP A 222 -4.69 -13.02 -7.64
C ASP A 222 -4.61 -13.49 -6.16
N PRO A 223 -5.05 -12.63 -5.22
CA PRO A 223 -4.90 -12.89 -3.79
C PRO A 223 -5.85 -14.00 -3.33
N ALA A 224 -5.43 -14.75 -2.33
CA ALA A 224 -6.27 -15.77 -1.69
C ALA A 224 -7.61 -15.16 -1.20
N PRO A 225 -8.72 -15.92 -1.32
CA PRO A 225 -10.02 -15.46 -0.83
C PRO A 225 -9.94 -15.16 0.67
N GLY A 226 -10.53 -14.04 1.09
CA GLY A 226 -10.52 -13.60 2.49
C GLY A 226 -9.29 -12.79 2.93
N LEU A 227 -8.30 -12.58 2.04
CA LEU A 227 -7.17 -11.67 2.34
C LEU A 227 -7.65 -10.21 2.46
N ILE A 228 -7.27 -9.57 3.56
CA ILE A 228 -7.53 -8.15 3.84
C ILE A 228 -6.27 -7.36 3.47
N GLU A 229 -6.35 -6.55 2.42
CA GLU A 229 -5.27 -5.65 2.02
C GLU A 229 -5.40 -4.32 2.78
N LEU A 230 -4.38 -4.01 3.59
CA LEU A 230 -4.28 -2.82 4.45
C LEU A 230 -3.37 -1.75 3.84
#